data_AF-A0AAP0RS80-F1
#
_entry.id   AF-A0AAP0RS80-F1
#
_cell.length_a   1.000
_cell.length_b   1.000
_cell.length_c   1.000
_cell.angle_alpha   90.00
_cell.angle_beta   90.00
_cell.angle_gamma   90.00
#
_symmetry.space_group_name_H-M   'P 1'
#
loop_
_entity.id
_entity.type
_entity.pdbx_description
1 polymer ?
#
loop_
_entity_poly.entity_id
_entity_poly.type
_entity_poly.pdbx_seq_one_letter_code
_entity_poly.pdbx_strand_id
1 'polypeptide(L)'
;MDTRTHASTCESNVYDKSISDICPYMYVHVFVIGIVNDQFYQLQARKDAARPDYVVRAITMYCVNVQKLFSQLSLCIDQNAEVNFHQVSLLARQLQTRSSGIGAEHVRLACAEILRACDEQNKE
;
A
#
# COMPACT_ATOMS: atom_id res chain seq x y z
N MET A 1 -30.18 -25.75 48.52
CA MET A 1 -31.15 -25.95 47.43
C MET A 1 -31.20 -24.64 46.65
N ASP A 2 -30.17 -24.37 45.84
CA ASP A 2 -30.04 -24.78 44.42
C ASP A 2 -31.11 -24.09 43.57
N THR A 3 -30.88 -23.43 42.43
CA THR A 3 -29.73 -23.31 41.50
C THR A 3 -30.12 -22.23 40.46
N ARG A 4 -29.13 -21.81 39.64
CA ARG A 4 -29.21 -21.08 38.35
C ARG A 4 -28.95 -19.57 38.34
N THR A 5 -27.65 -19.27 38.23
CA THR A 5 -27.04 -18.59 37.08
C THR A 5 -27.93 -18.52 35.83
N HIS A 6 -28.17 -17.32 35.31
CA HIS A 6 -28.11 -17.07 33.87
C HIS A 6 -27.42 -15.72 33.66
N ALA A 7 -26.17 -15.81 33.22
CA ALA A 7 -25.44 -14.70 32.64
C ALA A 7 -26.27 -14.15 31.48
N SER A 8 -26.73 -12.90 31.62
CA SER A 8 -27.30 -12.18 30.49
C SER A 8 -26.15 -11.79 29.58
N THR A 9 -26.12 -12.46 28.43
CA THR A 9 -25.12 -12.39 27.39
C THR A 9 -24.84 -10.93 27.00
N CYS A 10 -23.57 -10.52 27.12
CA CYS A 10 -23.03 -9.37 26.42
C CYS A 10 -23.02 -9.68 24.91
N GLU A 11 -24.16 -9.52 24.24
CA GLU A 11 -24.23 -9.49 22.78
C GLU A 11 -23.85 -8.10 22.29
N SER A 12 -22.56 -7.78 22.33
CA SER A 12 -21.98 -6.65 21.61
C SER A 12 -20.53 -6.96 21.30
N ASN A 13 -20.15 -6.78 20.03
CA ASN A 13 -18.78 -6.83 19.49
C ASN A 13 -18.21 -8.20 19.08
N VAL A 14 -18.87 -8.85 18.12
CA VAL A 14 -18.17 -9.78 17.20
C VAL A 14 -17.56 -9.04 15.99
N TYR A 15 -17.99 -7.78 15.73
CA TYR A 15 -17.55 -6.98 14.57
C TYR A 15 -16.63 -5.79 14.89
N ASP A 16 -16.20 -5.63 16.15
CA ASP A 16 -15.29 -4.54 16.56
C ASP A 16 -13.86 -5.06 16.76
N LYS A 17 -13.37 -5.88 15.82
CA LYS A 17 -11.94 -6.14 15.72
C LYS A 17 -11.34 -5.04 14.85
N SER A 18 -10.71 -4.07 15.50
CA SER A 18 -9.81 -3.14 14.82
C SER A 18 -8.77 -3.96 14.04
N ILE A 19 -8.35 -3.46 12.87
CA ILE A 19 -7.25 -4.07 12.08
C ILE A 19 -6.01 -4.36 12.96
N SER A 20 -5.82 -3.65 14.08
CA SER A 20 -4.79 -3.94 15.09
C SER A 20 -4.88 -5.33 15.74
N ASP A 21 -6.07 -5.89 15.92
CA ASP A 21 -6.29 -7.15 16.64
C ASP A 21 -6.14 -8.37 15.72
N ILE A 22 -6.13 -8.13 14.41
CA ILE A 22 -5.95 -9.15 13.36
C ILE A 22 -4.52 -9.08 12.77
N CYS A 23 -3.80 -7.96 12.89
CA CYS A 23 -2.61 -7.68 12.06
C CYS A 23 -1.23 -7.50 12.72
N PRO A 24 -0.85 -8.10 13.87
CA PRO A 24 0.57 -8.18 14.19
C PRO A 24 1.28 -9.12 13.21
N TYR A 25 0.73 -10.31 12.95
CA TYR A 25 1.36 -11.31 12.07
C TYR A 25 1.39 -10.90 10.60
N MET A 26 0.31 -10.31 10.09
CA MET A 26 0.26 -9.85 8.71
C MET A 26 1.24 -8.70 8.47
N TYR A 27 1.32 -7.73 9.39
CA TYR A 27 2.27 -6.62 9.30
C TYR A 27 3.72 -7.09 9.37
N VAL A 28 4.06 -7.94 10.36
CA VAL A 28 5.41 -8.51 10.48
C VAL A 28 5.78 -9.28 9.22
N HIS A 29 4.86 -10.05 8.65
CA HIS A 29 5.14 -10.78 7.42
C HIS A 29 5.44 -9.84 6.25
N VAL A 30 4.57 -8.88 5.92
CA VAL A 30 4.76 -7.97 4.76
C VAL A 30 5.96 -7.03 4.94
N PHE A 31 6.35 -6.72 6.17
CA PHE A 31 7.57 -5.97 6.49
C PHE A 31 8.82 -6.85 6.30
N VAL A 32 8.82 -8.07 6.82
CA VAL A 32 9.95 -9.02 6.70
C VAL A 32 10.24 -9.40 5.25
N ILE A 33 9.20 -9.57 4.42
CA ILE A 33 9.40 -9.83 2.99
C ILE A 33 9.62 -8.56 2.16
N GLY A 34 9.75 -7.38 2.79
CA GLY A 34 10.16 -6.14 2.15
C GLY A 34 9.09 -5.45 1.29
N ILE A 35 7.82 -5.82 1.43
CA ILE A 35 6.73 -5.15 0.69
C ILE A 35 6.52 -3.73 1.22
N VAL A 36 6.66 -3.53 2.53
CA VAL A 36 6.52 -2.21 3.19
C VAL A 36 7.72 -1.87 4.08
N ASN A 37 7.98 -0.58 4.28
CA ASN A 37 9.07 -0.05 5.13
C ASN A 37 8.54 0.75 6.33
N ASP A 38 9.46 1.38 7.08
CA ASP A 38 9.17 2.19 8.28
C ASP A 38 8.19 3.34 8.02
N GLN A 39 8.09 3.85 6.79
CA GLN A 39 7.13 4.89 6.45
C GLN A 39 5.68 4.40 6.60
N PHE A 40 5.42 3.11 6.37
CA PHE A 40 4.11 2.50 6.61
C PHE A 40 3.81 2.38 8.11
N TYR A 41 4.83 2.10 8.95
CA TYR A 41 4.68 2.13 10.41
C TYR A 41 4.29 3.53 10.89
N GLN A 42 5.01 4.56 10.43
CA GLN A 42 4.71 5.95 10.75
C GLN A 42 3.31 6.36 10.29
N LEU A 43 2.86 5.88 9.13
CA LEU A 43 1.51 6.11 8.64
C LEU A 43 0.46 5.49 9.58
N GLN A 44 0.69 4.26 10.04
CA GLN A 44 -0.19 3.60 11.01
C GLN A 44 -0.21 4.32 12.37
N ALA A 45 0.94 4.83 12.83
CA ALA A 45 1.06 5.58 14.07
C ALA A 45 0.28 6.92 14.05
N ARG A 46 -0.11 7.43 12.88
CA ARG A 46 -0.99 8.60 12.73
C ARG A 46 -2.48 8.28 12.94
N LYS A 47 -2.83 7.02 13.22
CA LYS A 47 -4.20 6.65 13.59
C LYS A 47 -4.49 7.24 14.98
N ASP A 48 -5.27 8.31 14.99
CA ASP A 48 -5.86 8.92 16.19
C ASP A 48 -7.32 8.44 16.32
N ALA A 49 -7.82 8.33 17.55
CA ALA A 49 -9.24 8.16 17.86
C ALA A 49 -10.14 9.18 17.13
N ALA A 50 -9.64 10.39 16.87
CA ALA A 50 -10.36 11.41 16.10
C ALA A 50 -10.43 11.12 14.59
N ARG A 51 -9.54 10.28 14.05
CA ARG A 51 -9.43 9.99 12.60
C ARG A 51 -9.11 8.50 12.36
N PRO A 52 -9.99 7.58 12.78
CA PRO A 52 -9.72 6.14 12.76
C PRO A 52 -9.52 5.56 11.35
N ASP A 53 -10.03 6.26 10.33
CA ASP A 53 -10.02 5.86 8.93
C ASP A 53 -8.90 6.52 8.10
N TYR A 54 -8.00 7.31 8.72
CA TYR A 54 -6.90 7.97 8.02
C TYR A 54 -6.03 7.00 7.21
N VAL A 55 -5.60 5.91 7.84
CA VAL A 55 -4.74 4.89 7.21
C VAL A 55 -5.46 4.21 6.06
N VAL A 56 -6.72 3.81 6.27
CA VAL A 56 -7.55 3.17 5.23
C VAL A 56 -7.73 4.09 4.04
N ARG A 57 -8.10 5.35 4.26
CA ARG A 57 -8.22 6.34 3.16
C ARG A 57 -6.91 6.55 2.41
N ALA A 58 -5.79 6.64 3.13
CA ALA A 58 -4.46 6.83 2.51
C ALA A 58 -4.10 5.65 1.60
N ILE A 59 -4.30 4.42 2.07
CA ILE A 59 -4.05 3.20 1.29
C ILE A 59 -5.01 3.11 0.10
N THR A 60 -6.30 3.35 0.30
CA THR A 60 -7.29 3.34 -0.80
C THR A 60 -6.94 4.37 -1.87
N MET A 61 -6.58 5.59 -1.46
CA MET A 61 -6.14 6.64 -2.37
C MET A 61 -4.86 6.26 -3.11
N TYR A 62 -3.90 5.63 -2.43
CA TYR A 62 -2.70 5.10 -3.06
C TYR A 62 -3.06 4.06 -4.14
N CYS A 63 -3.87 3.05 -3.82
CA CYS A 63 -4.27 2.00 -4.77
C CYS A 63 -4.93 2.56 -6.03
N VAL A 64 -5.87 3.49 -5.90
CA VAL A 64 -6.54 4.13 -7.05
C VAL A 64 -5.53 4.88 -7.93
N ASN A 65 -4.60 5.62 -7.32
CA ASN A 65 -3.60 6.37 -8.07
C ASN A 65 -2.59 5.45 -8.77
N VAL A 66 -2.12 4.40 -8.09
CA VAL A 66 -1.16 3.45 -8.66
C VAL A 66 -1.76 2.64 -9.78
N GLN A 67 -3.01 2.20 -9.67
CA GLN A 67 -3.70 1.51 -10.77
C GLN A 67 -3.72 2.37 -12.04
N LYS A 68 -4.09 3.65 -11.91
CA LYS A 68 -4.09 4.58 -13.06
C LYS A 68 -2.70 4.76 -13.65
N LEU A 69 -1.68 5.01 -12.81
CA LEU A 69 -0.31 5.21 -13.27
C LEU A 69 0.26 3.95 -13.93
N PHE A 70 -0.03 2.77 -13.38
CA PHE A 70 0.43 1.51 -13.92
C PHE A 70 -0.20 1.23 -15.29
N SER A 71 -1.51 1.44 -15.44
CA SER A 71 -2.17 1.31 -16.75
C SER A 71 -1.57 2.25 -17.80
N GLN A 72 -1.25 3.50 -17.42
CA GLN A 72 -0.58 4.44 -18.33
C GLN A 72 0.84 3.98 -18.69
N LEU A 73 1.59 3.45 -17.71
CA LEU A 73 2.94 2.97 -17.90
C LEU A 73 2.98 1.74 -18.82
N SER A 74 2.10 0.75 -18.60
CA SER A 74 1.95 -0.41 -19.48
C SER A 74 1.62 0.02 -20.91
N LEU A 75 0.68 0.96 -21.09
CA LEU A 75 0.35 1.49 -22.42
C LEU A 75 1.54 2.16 -23.11
N CYS A 76 2.45 2.81 -22.38
CA CYS A 76 3.64 3.43 -22.97
C CYS A 76 4.70 2.41 -23.41
N ILE A 77 4.75 1.23 -22.77
CA ILE A 77 5.75 0.19 -23.02
C ILE A 77 5.25 -0.82 -24.07
N ASP A 78 3.97 -1.18 -24.01
CA ASP A 78 3.33 -2.22 -24.83
C ASP A 78 2.93 -1.73 -26.23
N GLN A 79 3.08 -0.44 -26.53
CA GLN A 79 2.94 0.03 -27.89
C GLN A 79 4.05 -0.61 -28.75
N ASN A 80 3.67 -1.30 -29.82
CA ASN A 80 4.58 -1.88 -30.83
C ASN A 80 5.42 -0.81 -31.60
N ALA A 81 5.51 0.40 -31.05
CA ALA A 81 6.28 1.53 -31.53
C ALA A 81 7.51 1.77 -30.64
N GLU A 82 8.32 2.77 -31.00
CA GLU A 82 9.43 3.24 -30.18
C GLU A 82 8.94 3.72 -28.80
N VAL A 83 9.58 3.25 -27.73
CA VAL A 83 9.19 3.59 -26.36
C VAL A 83 9.59 5.04 -26.07
N ASN A 84 8.62 5.84 -25.62
CA ASN A 84 8.89 7.18 -25.12
C ASN A 84 9.44 7.12 -23.68
N PHE A 85 10.75 6.92 -23.55
CA PHE A 85 11.44 6.82 -22.25
C PHE A 85 11.25 8.07 -21.36
N HIS A 86 11.08 9.25 -21.97
CA HIS A 86 10.77 10.45 -21.20
C HIS A 86 9.40 10.34 -20.51
N GLN A 87 8.38 9.90 -21.24
CA GLN A 87 7.05 9.70 -20.67
C GLN A 87 7.02 8.58 -19.63
N VAL A 88 7.73 7.46 -19.88
CA VAL A 88 7.85 6.36 -18.93
C VAL A 88 8.53 6.83 -17.64
N SER A 89 9.63 7.58 -17.73
CA SER A 89 10.35 8.09 -16.55
C SER A 89 9.50 9.05 -15.71
N LEU A 90 8.69 9.91 -16.34
CA LEU A 90 7.75 10.79 -15.62
C LEU A 90 6.70 9.98 -14.84
N LEU A 91 6.11 8.96 -15.46
CA LEU A 91 5.13 8.08 -14.81
C LEU A 91 5.77 7.26 -13.67
N ALA A 92 6.94 6.67 -13.92
CA ALA A 92 7.70 5.91 -12.94
C ALA A 92 8.08 6.75 -11.73
N ARG A 93 8.50 8.01 -11.91
CA ARG A 93 8.84 8.93 -10.82
C ARG A 93 7.61 9.31 -9.98
N GLN A 94 6.46 9.54 -10.61
CA GLN A 94 5.22 9.77 -9.89
C GLN A 94 4.80 8.55 -9.06
N LEU A 95 4.92 7.35 -9.65
CA LEU A 95 4.61 6.10 -8.97
C LEU A 95 5.55 5.86 -7.78
N GLN A 96 6.86 6.07 -7.98
CA GLN A 96 7.88 5.98 -6.94
C GLN A 96 7.57 6.92 -5.77
N THR A 97 7.25 8.19 -6.06
CA THR A 97 6.96 9.21 -5.03
C THR A 97 5.76 8.83 -4.19
N ARG A 98 4.68 8.34 -4.81
CA ARG A 98 3.48 7.88 -4.11
C ARG A 98 3.75 6.62 -3.29
N SER A 99 4.56 5.70 -3.81
CA SER A 99 4.97 4.48 -3.12
C SER A 99 5.81 4.80 -1.90
N SER A 100 6.77 5.73 -2.00
CA SER A 100 7.50 6.26 -0.86
C SER A 100 6.56 6.83 0.20
N GLY A 101 5.55 7.62 -0.19
CA GLY A 101 4.65 8.28 0.76
C GLY A 101 3.79 7.35 1.63
N ILE A 102 3.51 6.13 1.15
CA ILE A 102 2.78 5.10 1.91
C ILE A 102 3.72 4.04 2.51
N GLY A 103 5.00 4.07 2.16
CA GLY A 103 5.98 3.05 2.54
C GLY A 103 5.87 1.74 1.75
N ALA A 104 5.35 1.75 0.52
CA ALA A 104 5.32 0.60 -0.38
C ALA A 104 6.69 0.40 -1.04
N GLU A 105 7.60 -0.24 -0.30
CA GLU A 105 9.02 -0.31 -0.62
C GLU A 105 9.32 -1.09 -1.91
N HIS A 106 8.69 -2.24 -2.09
CA HIS A 106 8.93 -3.05 -3.28
C HIS A 106 8.54 -2.33 -4.58
N VAL A 107 7.40 -1.61 -4.57
CA VAL A 107 6.96 -0.79 -5.72
C VAL A 107 7.91 0.38 -5.94
N ARG A 108 8.38 1.02 -4.86
CA ARG A 108 9.36 2.11 -4.93
C ARG A 108 10.67 1.67 -5.58
N LEU A 109 11.17 0.48 -5.21
CA LEU A 109 12.39 -0.11 -5.76
C LEU A 109 12.20 -0.51 -7.23
N ALA A 110 11.09 -1.16 -7.58
CA ALA A 110 10.78 -1.48 -8.98
C ALA A 110 10.74 -0.21 -9.86
N CYS A 111 10.19 0.90 -9.35
CA CYS A 111 10.22 2.18 -10.06
C CYS A 111 11.64 2.75 -10.21
N ALA A 112 12.54 2.49 -9.27
CA ALA A 112 13.94 2.91 -9.38
C ALA A 112 14.64 2.17 -10.52
N GLU A 113 14.38 0.87 -10.68
CA GLU A 113 14.89 0.08 -11.81
C GLU A 113 14.33 0.57 -13.15
N ILE A 114 13.03 0.89 -13.22
CA ILE A 114 12.43 1.46 -14.45
C ILE A 114 13.10 2.80 -14.81
N LEU A 115 13.37 3.66 -13.82
CA LEU A 115 14.06 4.93 -14.05
C LEU A 115 15.47 4.72 -14.59
N ARG A 116 16.22 3.76 -14.02
CA ARG A 116 17.55 3.38 -14.51
C ARG A 116 17.50 2.87 -15.95
N ALA A 117 16.53 2.01 -16.28
CA ALA A 117 16.32 1.54 -17.64
C ALA A 117 15.97 2.68 -18.61
N CYS A 118 15.20 3.68 -18.16
CA CYS A 118 14.91 4.87 -18.97
C CYS A 118 16.17 5.71 -19.24
N ASP A 119 17.05 5.87 -18.26
CA ASP A 119 18.32 6.60 -18.41
C ASP A 119 19.27 5.85 -19.38
N GLU A 120 19.23 4.52 -19.36
CA GLU A 120 19.97 3.63 -20.28
C GLU A 120 19.29 3.46 -21.65
N GLN A 121 18.07 4.00 -21.84
CA GLN A 121 17.19 3.74 -22.99
C GLN A 121 17.00 2.24 -23.28
N ASN A 122 16.96 1.41 -22.24
CA ASN A 122 16.80 -0.02 -22.32
C ASN A 122 15.31 -0.41 -22.20
N LYS A 123 14.81 -1.16 -23.19
CA LYS A 123 13.42 -1.67 -23.20
C LYS A 123 13.28 -3.03 -22.49
N GLU A 124 14.38 -3.76 -22.27
CA GLU A 124 14.42 -5.09 -21.63
C GLU A 124 14.62 -5.04 -20.11
#